data_AF-A0AAF0F9S2-F1
#
_entry.id   AF-A0AAF0F9S2-F1
#
_cell.length_a   1.000
_cell.length_b   1.000
_cell.length_c   1.000
_cell.angle_alpha   90.00
_cell.angle_beta   90.00
_cell.angle_gamma   90.00
#
_symmetry.space_group_name_H-M   'P 1'
#
loop_
_entity.id
_entity.type
_entity.pdbx_description
1 polymer ?
#
loop_
_entity_poly.entity_id
_entity_poly.type
_entity_poly.pdbx_seq_one_letter_code
_entity_poly.pdbx_strand_id
1 'polypeptide(L)'
;MPSERPLVVLSSEIPGNLLKDASEKGKIELRIWKPGKGDEKRTCAPREWVMDNIQGASALLVQLQIKVDEELLQKAGESLKVVSTMSVGYDHIDLEACAKHNVRLGYTPGVLNEAVADTALLLTLMVTRHASTAHRLVIDGQWPSTPMRPLTMAGPSVQGKTIGFLGFGEIAQCTARRFMAFRPKRIVYTASKPKPFDPHSDRFQTFMDDMLSAYHDKHKKLPVEVENIPDLRKMAAEADILIVIANYTKSTHHAINADVLKNMKKTAYVVNVARGPLIDTDALVDALKHDQIAGAGLDVIEGEPNITPDHAILSEDLNDKVVLLPHIGSATYEARQGMARLAELNLLGGLHLREDGPADKFDAEIAGPK
;
A
#
# COMPACT_ATOMS: atom_id res chain seq x y z
N MET A 1 -35.39 9.27 27.64
CA MET A 1 -35.05 7.88 27.23
C MET A 1 -33.58 7.70 27.52
N PRO A 2 -33.12 6.58 28.10
CA PRO A 2 -31.67 6.37 28.18
C PRO A 2 -31.15 6.44 26.75
N SER A 3 -30.21 7.34 26.48
CA SER A 3 -29.55 7.44 25.18
C SER A 3 -29.07 6.04 24.82
N GLU A 4 -29.62 5.44 23.76
CA GLU A 4 -29.09 4.17 23.24
C GLU A 4 -27.61 4.37 22.98
N ARG A 5 -26.80 3.39 23.40
CA ARG A 5 -25.35 3.44 23.19
C ARG A 5 -25.09 3.41 21.69
N PRO A 6 -24.17 4.23 21.16
CA PRO A 6 -23.86 4.19 19.73
C PRO A 6 -23.37 2.79 19.34
N LEU A 7 -24.02 2.22 18.32
CA LEU A 7 -23.64 0.94 17.74
C LEU A 7 -22.43 1.14 16.82
N VAL A 8 -21.38 0.35 17.04
CA VAL A 8 -20.15 0.34 16.26
C VAL A 8 -19.99 -1.01 15.59
N VAL A 9 -19.94 -1.01 14.26
CA VAL A 9 -19.80 -2.23 13.44
C VAL A 9 -18.37 -2.36 12.93
N LEU A 10 -17.78 -3.55 13.10
CA LEU A 10 -16.44 -3.88 12.59
C LEU A 10 -16.56 -5.02 11.59
N SER A 11 -16.03 -4.82 10.37
CA SER A 11 -16.01 -5.86 9.35
C SER A 11 -14.96 -6.94 9.58
N SER A 12 -14.06 -6.77 10.55
CA SER A 12 -13.11 -7.78 10.99
C SER A 12 -12.67 -7.53 12.43
N GLU A 13 -12.16 -8.56 13.10
CA GLU A 13 -11.35 -8.33 14.29
C GLU A 13 -10.05 -7.61 13.91
N ILE A 14 -9.58 -6.71 14.77
CA ILE A 14 -8.36 -5.93 14.60
C ILE A 14 -7.48 -6.06 15.85
N PRO A 15 -6.15 -5.90 15.75
CA PRO A 15 -5.24 -6.11 16.88
C PRO A 15 -5.29 -5.02 17.99
N GLY A 16 -6.33 -4.17 18.00
CA GLY A 16 -6.55 -3.10 18.97
C GLY A 16 -7.55 -3.46 20.08
N ASN A 17 -7.49 -2.71 21.19
CA ASN A 17 -8.35 -2.91 22.36
C ASN A 17 -9.20 -1.68 22.71
N LEU A 18 -9.00 -0.52 22.08
CA LEU A 18 -9.69 0.71 22.49
C LEU A 18 -11.21 0.58 22.38
N LEU A 19 -11.68 -0.04 21.30
CA LEU A 19 -13.11 -0.23 21.09
C LEU A 19 -13.66 -1.25 22.10
N LYS A 20 -12.92 -2.33 22.37
CA LYS A 20 -13.29 -3.33 23.38
C LYS A 20 -13.41 -2.69 24.76
N ASP A 21 -12.42 -1.91 25.16
CA ASP A 21 -12.41 -1.16 26.42
C ASP A 21 -13.59 -0.18 26.52
N ALA A 22 -13.90 0.54 25.44
CA ALA A 22 -15.04 1.45 25.38
C ALA A 22 -16.38 0.71 25.52
N SER A 23 -16.50 -0.49 24.96
CA SER A 23 -17.67 -1.35 25.08
C SER A 23 -17.83 -1.90 26.50
N GLU A 24 -16.75 -2.34 27.13
CA GLU A 24 -16.74 -2.84 28.51
C GLU A 24 -17.13 -1.74 29.52
N LYS A 25 -16.71 -0.50 29.26
CA LYS A 25 -17.12 0.70 30.00
C LYS A 25 -18.57 1.14 29.70
N GLY A 26 -19.28 0.45 28.80
CA GLY A 26 -20.66 0.75 28.44
C GLY A 26 -20.84 2.04 27.63
N LYS A 27 -19.79 2.53 26.96
CA LYS A 27 -19.87 3.73 26.12
C LYS A 27 -20.40 3.47 24.72
N ILE A 28 -20.15 2.28 24.19
CA ILE A 28 -20.58 1.85 22.85
C ILE A 28 -21.17 0.44 22.92
N GLU A 29 -21.92 0.07 21.89
CA GLU A 29 -22.25 -1.32 21.59
C GLU A 29 -21.35 -1.79 20.45
N LEU A 30 -20.72 -2.97 20.58
CA LEU A 30 -19.87 -3.53 19.53
C LEU A 30 -20.53 -4.69 18.80
N ARG A 31 -20.46 -4.62 17.47
CA ARG A 31 -20.80 -5.72 16.58
C ARG A 31 -19.62 -6.02 15.68
N ILE A 32 -18.95 -7.13 15.96
CA ILE A 32 -17.75 -7.56 15.24
C ILE A 32 -18.10 -8.81 14.44
N TRP A 33 -17.81 -8.79 13.14
CA TRP A 33 -17.91 -10.00 12.34
C TRP A 33 -16.91 -11.05 12.81
N LYS A 34 -17.35 -12.30 12.90
CA LYS A 34 -16.51 -13.46 13.17
C LYS A 34 -16.71 -14.52 12.09
N PRO A 35 -15.64 -15.21 11.65
CA PRO A 35 -15.78 -16.32 10.72
C PRO A 35 -16.79 -17.35 11.21
N GLY A 36 -17.78 -17.65 10.35
CA GLY A 36 -18.72 -18.75 10.53
C GLY A 36 -18.30 -20.00 9.76
N LYS A 37 -19.19 -21.00 9.74
CA LYS A 37 -19.00 -22.21 8.92
C LYS A 37 -18.97 -21.84 7.43
N GLY A 38 -17.89 -22.20 6.73
CA GLY A 38 -17.65 -21.85 5.33
C GLY A 38 -16.83 -20.57 5.11
N ASP A 39 -16.55 -19.81 6.18
CA ASP A 39 -15.76 -18.57 6.14
C ASP A 39 -14.40 -18.74 6.84
N GLU A 40 -13.95 -19.97 7.12
CA GLU A 40 -12.78 -20.24 7.97
C GLU A 40 -11.47 -19.61 7.44
N LYS A 41 -11.41 -19.32 6.13
CA LYS A 41 -10.27 -18.68 5.47
C LYS A 41 -10.45 -17.18 5.26
N ARG A 42 -11.62 -16.61 5.57
CA ARG A 42 -11.87 -15.18 5.42
C ARG A 42 -11.23 -14.41 6.55
N THR A 43 -10.56 -13.32 6.18
CA THR A 43 -9.96 -12.37 7.13
C THR A 43 -10.85 -11.13 7.33
N CYS A 44 -11.93 -11.01 6.55
CA CYS A 44 -12.89 -9.91 6.62
C CYS A 44 -14.30 -10.42 6.26
N ALA A 45 -15.31 -9.74 6.76
CA ALA A 45 -16.71 -10.03 6.50
C ALA A 45 -17.02 -10.07 5.00
N PRO A 46 -17.95 -10.94 4.55
CA PRO A 46 -18.67 -10.72 3.30
C PRO A 46 -19.38 -9.36 3.33
N ARG A 47 -19.53 -8.70 2.18
CA ARG A 47 -20.23 -7.42 2.09
C ARG A 47 -21.68 -7.55 2.57
N GLU A 48 -22.31 -8.67 2.27
CA GLU A 48 -23.68 -9.02 2.64
C GLU A 48 -23.85 -8.96 4.16
N TRP A 49 -22.88 -9.48 4.92
CA TRP A 49 -22.92 -9.40 6.37
C TRP A 49 -22.90 -7.95 6.85
N VAL A 50 -22.11 -7.07 6.23
CA VAL A 50 -22.10 -5.63 6.58
C VAL A 50 -23.46 -5.01 6.29
N MET A 51 -24.05 -5.29 5.12
CA MET A 51 -25.37 -4.76 4.72
C MET A 51 -26.49 -5.19 5.68
N ASP A 52 -26.43 -6.42 6.19
CA ASP A 52 -27.41 -6.95 7.16
C ASP A 52 -27.25 -6.37 8.56
N ASN A 53 -26.06 -5.85 8.89
CA ASN A 53 -25.70 -5.46 10.25
C ASN A 53 -25.43 -3.96 10.45
N ILE A 54 -25.46 -3.16 9.38
CA ILE A 54 -25.09 -1.73 9.44
C ILE A 54 -26.25 -0.79 9.82
N GLN A 55 -27.50 -1.20 9.62
CA GLN A 55 -28.66 -0.33 9.85
C GLN A 55 -28.71 0.15 11.31
N GLY A 56 -28.77 1.47 11.51
CA GLY A 56 -28.78 2.09 12.84
C GLY A 56 -27.40 2.22 13.50
N ALA A 57 -26.32 1.81 12.83
CA ALA A 57 -24.96 2.01 13.33
C ALA A 57 -24.62 3.50 13.41
N SER A 58 -23.85 3.87 14.44
CA SER A 58 -23.27 5.21 14.57
C SER A 58 -21.86 5.28 13.98
N ALA A 59 -21.17 4.15 13.91
CA ALA A 59 -19.85 4.07 13.30
C ALA A 59 -19.59 2.72 12.62
N LEU A 60 -18.71 2.76 11.63
CA LEU A 60 -18.27 1.59 10.87
C LEU A 60 -16.74 1.57 10.76
N LEU A 61 -16.11 0.46 11.14
CA LEU A 61 -14.70 0.18 10.87
C LEU A 61 -14.59 -0.89 9.79
N VAL A 62 -13.88 -0.58 8.71
CA VAL A 62 -13.71 -1.46 7.55
C VAL A 62 -12.25 -1.76 7.22
N GLN A 63 -12.06 -2.86 6.52
CA GLN A 63 -10.85 -3.18 5.77
C GLN A 63 -11.07 -2.86 4.28
N LEU A 64 -9.98 -2.87 3.51
CA LEU A 64 -9.94 -2.59 2.06
C LEU A 64 -10.84 -3.49 1.19
N GLN A 65 -11.29 -4.64 1.69
CA GLN A 65 -12.22 -5.54 0.99
C GLN A 65 -13.68 -5.04 0.99
N ILE A 66 -14.04 -4.13 1.89
CA ILE A 66 -15.42 -3.64 2.02
C ILE A 66 -15.57 -2.33 1.29
N LYS A 67 -16.25 -2.35 0.13
CA LYS A 67 -16.63 -1.13 -0.55
C LYS A 67 -17.64 -0.32 0.29
N VAL A 68 -17.41 0.97 0.47
CA VAL A 68 -18.35 1.89 1.13
C VAL A 68 -18.86 2.84 0.05
N ASP A 69 -20.04 2.55 -0.47
CA ASP A 69 -20.72 3.32 -1.52
C ASP A 69 -22.09 3.81 -1.06
N GLU A 70 -22.78 4.55 -1.94
CA GLU A 70 -24.09 5.16 -1.68
C GLU A 70 -25.12 4.15 -1.13
N GLU A 71 -25.13 2.91 -1.62
CA GLU A 71 -26.05 1.86 -1.17
C GLU A 71 -25.81 1.51 0.31
N LEU A 72 -24.55 1.29 0.70
CA LEU A 72 -24.19 0.98 2.08
C LEU A 72 -24.53 2.15 3.00
N LEU A 73 -24.20 3.38 2.59
CA LEU A 73 -24.46 4.59 3.38
C LEU A 73 -25.97 4.83 3.57
N GLN A 74 -26.78 4.65 2.52
CA GLN A 74 -28.24 4.71 2.62
C GLN A 74 -28.79 3.63 3.59
N LYS A 75 -28.27 2.41 3.51
CA LYS A 75 -28.68 1.30 4.37
C LYS A 75 -28.30 1.53 5.84
N ALA A 76 -27.17 2.17 6.10
CA ALA A 76 -26.73 2.54 7.45
C ALA A 76 -27.70 3.54 8.10
N GLY A 77 -28.13 4.54 7.32
CA GLY A 77 -29.04 5.60 7.76
C GLY A 77 -28.34 6.77 8.43
N GLU A 78 -29.12 7.78 8.84
CA GLU A 78 -28.63 9.07 9.34
C GLU A 78 -27.87 8.99 10.68
N SER A 79 -27.95 7.85 11.37
CA SER A 79 -27.21 7.60 12.61
C SER A 79 -25.71 7.48 12.37
N LEU A 80 -25.28 7.04 11.18
CA LEU A 80 -23.87 6.83 10.87
C LEU A 80 -23.15 8.18 10.83
N LYS A 81 -22.16 8.38 11.70
CA LYS A 81 -21.38 9.62 11.80
C LYS A 81 -19.96 9.48 11.29
N VAL A 82 -19.41 8.27 11.37
CA VAL A 82 -18.00 8.02 11.02
C VAL A 82 -17.80 6.66 10.38
N VAL A 83 -17.03 6.64 9.31
CA VAL A 83 -16.40 5.45 8.75
C VAL A 83 -14.90 5.57 9.00
N SER A 84 -14.28 4.51 9.52
CA SER A 84 -12.84 4.42 9.71
C SER A 84 -12.32 3.22 8.94
N THR A 85 -11.30 3.40 8.10
CA THR A 85 -10.67 2.29 7.38
C THR A 85 -9.30 2.01 7.95
N MET A 86 -9.00 0.74 8.20
CA MET A 86 -7.65 0.29 8.57
C MET A 86 -6.79 0.15 7.29
N SER A 87 -6.61 1.26 6.57
CA SER A 87 -5.87 1.32 5.31
C SER A 87 -5.37 2.74 5.02
N VAL A 88 -4.34 2.86 4.17
CA VAL A 88 -3.87 4.16 3.66
C VAL A 88 -4.57 4.56 2.37
N GLY A 89 -4.70 3.64 1.41
CA GLY A 89 -5.59 3.87 0.27
C GLY A 89 -7.04 3.70 0.69
N TYR A 90 -7.89 4.54 0.12
CA TYR A 90 -9.33 4.67 0.42
C TYR A 90 -10.16 4.65 -0.87
N ASP A 91 -9.62 4.06 -1.93
CA ASP A 91 -10.28 3.92 -3.24
C ASP A 91 -11.53 3.02 -3.22
N HIS A 92 -11.67 2.20 -2.17
CA HIS A 92 -12.88 1.44 -1.86
C HIS A 92 -13.99 2.26 -1.20
N ILE A 93 -13.78 3.56 -0.93
CA ILE A 93 -14.74 4.43 -0.23
C ILE A 93 -15.12 5.61 -1.12
N ASP A 94 -16.43 5.77 -1.33
CA ASP A 94 -16.99 6.90 -2.08
C ASP A 94 -17.02 8.16 -1.20
N LEU A 95 -16.05 9.05 -1.42
CA LEU A 95 -15.91 10.30 -0.66
C LEU A 95 -17.09 11.25 -0.88
N GLU A 96 -17.64 11.29 -2.09
CA GLU A 96 -18.77 12.18 -2.43
C GLU A 96 -20.03 11.71 -1.73
N ALA A 97 -20.27 10.39 -1.71
CA ALA A 97 -21.37 9.79 -0.98
C ALA A 97 -21.21 10.01 0.54
N CYS A 98 -20.02 9.77 1.11
CA CYS A 98 -19.76 10.05 2.53
C CYS A 98 -20.09 11.51 2.90
N ALA A 99 -19.65 12.48 2.07
CA ALA A 99 -19.95 13.88 2.29
C ALA A 99 -21.45 14.18 2.21
N LYS A 100 -22.17 13.61 1.23
CA LYS A 100 -23.63 13.75 1.07
C LYS A 100 -24.40 13.24 2.30
N HIS A 101 -23.92 12.17 2.93
CA HIS A 101 -24.52 11.58 4.12
C HIS A 101 -23.99 12.19 5.44
N ASN A 102 -23.16 13.23 5.38
CA ASN A 102 -22.48 13.85 6.54
C ASN A 102 -21.67 12.84 7.38
N VAL A 103 -21.06 11.85 6.72
CA VAL A 103 -20.23 10.82 7.32
C VAL A 103 -18.76 11.23 7.22
N ARG A 104 -18.09 11.34 8.37
CA ARG A 104 -16.65 11.63 8.45
C ARG A 104 -15.86 10.38 8.07
N LEU A 105 -14.74 10.56 7.38
CA LEU A 105 -13.88 9.44 6.97
C LEU A 105 -12.49 9.50 7.60
N GLY A 106 -12.15 8.43 8.32
CA GLY A 106 -10.82 8.18 8.86
C GLY A 106 -10.02 7.10 8.15
N TYR A 107 -8.70 7.26 8.13
CA TYR A 107 -7.73 6.34 7.52
C TYR A 107 -6.44 6.28 8.36
N THR A 108 -5.43 5.51 7.94
CA THR A 108 -4.24 5.22 8.78
C THR A 108 -2.90 5.63 8.16
N PRO A 109 -2.65 6.92 7.84
CA PRO A 109 -1.37 7.41 7.30
C PRO A 109 -0.23 7.34 8.34
N GLY A 110 1.01 7.41 7.87
CA GLY A 110 2.21 7.57 8.72
C GLY A 110 2.67 6.32 9.48
N VAL A 111 1.76 5.41 9.81
CA VAL A 111 2.04 4.25 10.70
C VAL A 111 2.53 2.99 9.97
N LEU A 112 2.50 2.98 8.63
CA LEU A 112 2.93 1.83 7.81
C LEU A 112 4.04 2.15 6.81
N ASN A 113 4.50 3.40 6.76
CA ASN A 113 5.40 3.89 5.71
C ASN A 113 6.70 3.10 5.66
N GLU A 114 7.30 2.83 6.82
CA GLU A 114 8.55 2.08 6.93
C GLU A 114 8.38 0.61 6.50
N ALA A 115 7.28 -0.05 6.90
CA ALA A 115 7.01 -1.44 6.54
C ALA A 115 6.80 -1.64 5.02
N VAL A 116 6.06 -0.74 4.38
CA VAL A 116 5.86 -0.81 2.92
C VAL A 116 7.16 -0.48 2.18
N ALA A 117 7.96 0.45 2.70
CA ALA A 117 9.27 0.75 2.14
C ALA A 117 10.25 -0.44 2.24
N ASP A 118 10.21 -1.19 3.34
CA ASP A 118 10.96 -2.44 3.49
C ASP A 118 10.49 -3.48 2.46
N THR A 119 9.19 -3.59 2.24
CA THR A 119 8.62 -4.51 1.23
C THR A 119 9.05 -4.14 -0.19
N ALA A 120 9.07 -2.85 -0.55
CA ALA A 120 9.55 -2.40 -1.85
C ALA A 120 11.03 -2.72 -2.08
N LEU A 121 11.87 -2.51 -1.06
CA LEU A 121 13.29 -2.89 -1.09
C LEU A 121 13.45 -4.41 -1.19
N LEU A 122 12.69 -5.17 -0.38
CA LEU A 122 12.68 -6.63 -0.39
C LEU A 122 12.37 -7.15 -1.79
N LEU A 123 11.25 -6.73 -2.39
CA LEU A 123 10.86 -7.13 -3.74
C LEU A 123 11.93 -6.79 -4.77
N THR A 124 12.50 -5.59 -4.70
CA THR A 124 13.61 -5.17 -5.58
C THR A 124 14.80 -6.12 -5.46
N LEU A 125 15.21 -6.47 -4.24
CA LEU A 125 16.31 -7.41 -4.01
C LEU A 125 15.95 -8.83 -4.44
N MET A 126 14.72 -9.28 -4.19
CA MET A 126 14.27 -10.62 -4.56
C MET A 126 14.31 -10.82 -6.08
N VAL A 127 13.84 -9.85 -6.86
CA VAL A 127 13.82 -9.96 -8.33
C VAL A 127 15.19 -9.75 -8.95
N THR A 128 15.97 -8.76 -8.48
CA THR A 128 17.30 -8.48 -9.04
C THR A 128 18.36 -9.52 -8.65
N ARG A 129 18.10 -10.33 -7.61
CA ARG A 129 19.01 -11.39 -7.15
C ARG A 129 18.45 -12.81 -7.37
N HIS A 130 17.33 -12.94 -8.09
CA HIS A 130 16.63 -14.20 -8.33
C HIS A 130 16.39 -15.01 -7.05
N ALA A 131 16.13 -14.33 -5.92
CA ALA A 131 16.10 -14.96 -4.61
C ALA A 131 14.96 -15.99 -4.47
N SER A 132 13.78 -15.69 -5.03
CA SER A 132 12.63 -16.61 -4.98
C SER A 132 12.88 -17.87 -5.80
N THR A 133 13.43 -17.72 -7.01
CA THR A 133 13.83 -18.84 -7.87
C THR A 133 14.89 -19.69 -7.19
N ALA A 134 15.89 -19.05 -6.57
CA ALA A 134 16.97 -19.76 -5.87
C ALA A 134 16.43 -20.54 -4.67
N HIS A 135 15.51 -19.95 -3.91
CA HIS A 135 14.87 -20.61 -2.79
C HIS A 135 14.03 -21.81 -3.24
N ARG A 136 13.19 -21.65 -4.26
CA ARG A 136 12.36 -22.73 -4.82
C ARG A 136 13.21 -23.89 -5.34
N LEU A 137 14.29 -23.60 -6.05
CA LEU A 137 15.25 -24.61 -6.52
C LEU A 137 15.78 -25.50 -5.37
N VAL A 138 16.04 -24.91 -4.20
CA VAL A 138 16.46 -25.66 -3.00
C VAL A 138 15.32 -26.52 -2.44
N ILE A 139 14.11 -25.95 -2.30
CA ILE A 139 12.94 -26.67 -1.79
C ILE A 139 12.56 -27.85 -2.70
N ASP A 140 12.71 -27.68 -4.02
CA ASP A 140 12.43 -28.70 -5.03
C ASP A 140 13.54 -29.76 -5.14
N GLY A 141 14.58 -29.68 -4.30
CA GLY A 141 15.68 -30.66 -4.27
C GLY A 141 16.63 -30.58 -5.47
N GLN A 142 16.61 -29.47 -6.22
CA GLN A 142 17.40 -29.29 -7.45
C GLN A 142 18.79 -28.67 -7.21
N TRP A 143 19.16 -28.40 -5.95
CA TRP A 143 20.47 -27.84 -5.64
C TRP A 143 21.65 -28.76 -6.05
N PRO A 144 21.62 -30.08 -5.81
CA PRO A 144 22.72 -30.96 -6.25
C PRO A 144 22.98 -30.94 -7.76
N SER A 145 21.94 -30.69 -8.58
CA SER A 145 22.07 -30.56 -10.04
C SER A 145 22.38 -29.14 -10.51
N THR A 146 22.30 -28.13 -9.63
CA THR A 146 22.59 -26.72 -9.93
C THR A 146 23.70 -26.18 -9.02
N PRO A 147 24.93 -26.70 -9.13
CA PRO A 147 26.04 -26.21 -8.31
C PRO A 147 26.43 -24.78 -8.69
N MET A 148 27.14 -24.11 -7.77
CA MET A 148 27.69 -22.79 -8.00
C MET A 148 28.64 -22.79 -9.21
N ARG A 149 28.35 -21.91 -10.18
CA ARG A 149 29.19 -21.54 -11.33
C ARG A 149 29.25 -20.01 -11.42
N PRO A 150 30.19 -19.41 -12.18
CA PRO A 150 30.39 -17.96 -12.16
C PRO A 150 29.14 -17.09 -12.36
N LEU A 151 28.15 -17.57 -13.13
CA LEU A 151 26.91 -16.85 -13.40
C LEU A 151 25.65 -17.59 -12.93
N THR A 152 25.77 -18.62 -12.10
CA THR A 152 24.59 -19.33 -11.57
C THR A 152 23.68 -18.34 -10.85
N MET A 153 22.51 -18.05 -11.44
CA MET A 153 21.49 -17.13 -10.93
C MET A 153 22.01 -15.70 -10.65
N ALA A 154 23.04 -15.29 -11.39
CA ALA A 154 23.59 -13.95 -11.26
C ALA A 154 22.65 -12.91 -11.88
N GLY A 155 22.04 -12.08 -11.05
CA GLY A 155 21.28 -10.90 -11.47
C GLY A 155 22.04 -9.58 -11.21
N PRO A 156 21.50 -8.44 -11.65
CA PRO A 156 22.19 -7.17 -11.57
C PRO A 156 22.29 -6.62 -10.14
N SER A 157 23.36 -5.86 -9.87
CA SER A 157 23.43 -5.03 -8.67
C SER A 157 22.57 -3.77 -8.81
N VAL A 158 21.91 -3.38 -7.71
CA VAL A 158 21.23 -2.09 -7.54
C VAL A 158 22.23 -0.92 -7.57
N GLN A 159 23.49 -1.17 -7.22
CA GLN A 159 24.53 -0.15 -7.25
C GLN A 159 24.69 0.44 -8.65
N GLY A 160 24.77 1.77 -8.72
CA GLY A 160 24.91 2.51 -9.97
C GLY A 160 23.67 2.47 -10.88
N LYS A 161 22.53 1.98 -10.40
CA LYS A 161 21.26 1.99 -11.15
C LYS A 161 20.49 3.28 -10.92
N THR A 162 19.66 3.65 -11.89
CA THR A 162 18.67 4.73 -11.75
C THR A 162 17.38 4.13 -11.20
N ILE A 163 16.92 4.64 -10.06
CA ILE A 163 15.67 4.19 -9.43
C ILE A 163 14.60 5.25 -9.71
N GLY A 164 13.55 4.85 -10.41
CA GLY A 164 12.40 5.68 -10.74
C GLY A 164 11.23 5.42 -9.79
N PHE A 165 10.51 6.48 -9.40
CA PHE A 165 9.32 6.39 -8.57
C PHE A 165 8.10 7.00 -9.27
N LEU A 166 7.07 6.18 -9.53
CA LEU A 166 5.74 6.68 -9.86
C LEU A 166 5.02 7.01 -8.55
N GLY A 167 4.96 8.30 -8.22
CA GLY A 167 4.52 8.80 -6.92
C GLY A 167 5.70 8.99 -5.96
N PHE A 168 5.77 10.16 -5.31
CA PHE A 168 6.87 10.51 -4.39
C PHE A 168 6.35 11.09 -3.07
N GLY A 169 5.37 10.41 -2.48
CA GLY A 169 4.85 10.68 -1.13
C GLY A 169 5.73 10.07 -0.03
N GLU A 170 5.21 10.02 1.20
CA GLU A 170 5.96 9.58 2.38
C GLU A 170 6.55 8.16 2.25
N ILE A 171 5.75 7.19 1.77
CA ILE A 171 6.23 5.81 1.56
C ILE A 171 7.37 5.75 0.55
N ALA A 172 7.25 6.48 -0.57
CA ALA A 172 8.29 6.54 -1.59
C ALA A 172 9.57 7.21 -1.06
N GLN A 173 9.43 8.22 -0.20
CA GLN A 173 10.55 8.88 0.46
C GLN A 173 11.27 7.94 1.45
N CYS A 174 10.52 7.20 2.28
CA CYS A 174 11.06 6.13 3.14
C CYS A 174 11.80 5.05 2.32
N THR A 175 11.27 4.71 1.14
CA THR A 175 11.86 3.74 0.21
C THR A 175 13.15 4.26 -0.40
N ALA A 176 13.11 5.48 -0.97
CA ALA A 176 14.26 6.15 -1.57
C ALA A 176 15.43 6.32 -0.57
N ARG A 177 15.12 6.66 0.68
CA ARG A 177 16.09 6.78 1.77
C ARG A 177 16.86 5.48 2.03
N ARG A 178 16.18 4.33 2.04
CA ARG A 178 16.83 3.01 2.18
C ARG A 178 17.76 2.70 1.02
N PHE A 179 17.36 3.05 -0.20
CA PHE A 179 18.18 2.83 -1.39
C PHE A 179 19.47 3.66 -1.39
N MET A 180 19.57 4.76 -0.63
CA MET A 180 20.81 5.55 -0.53
C MET A 180 22.02 4.69 -0.16
N ALA A 181 21.85 3.71 0.74
CA ALA A 181 22.91 2.80 1.17
C ALA A 181 23.41 1.89 0.04
N PHE A 182 22.58 1.61 -0.96
CA PHE A 182 22.92 0.79 -2.13
C PHE A 182 23.65 1.60 -3.22
N ARG A 183 23.86 2.90 -3.01
CA ARG A 183 24.58 3.80 -3.93
C ARG A 183 24.04 3.71 -5.38
N PRO A 184 22.74 3.95 -5.60
CA PRO A 184 22.21 4.12 -6.95
C PRO A 184 22.91 5.31 -7.62
N LYS A 185 22.89 5.33 -8.95
CA LYS A 185 23.43 6.44 -9.74
C LYS A 185 22.66 7.74 -9.43
N ARG A 186 21.33 7.64 -9.39
CA ARG A 186 20.40 8.72 -9.02
C ARG A 186 19.01 8.15 -8.73
N ILE A 187 18.17 8.97 -8.11
CA ILE A 187 16.75 8.73 -7.92
C ILE A 187 15.97 9.73 -8.76
N VAL A 188 14.99 9.26 -9.51
CA VAL A 188 14.08 10.09 -10.31
C VAL A 188 12.64 9.82 -9.89
N TYR A 189 11.77 10.81 -9.96
CA TYR A 189 10.37 10.61 -9.61
C TYR A 189 9.41 11.47 -10.43
N THR A 190 8.18 10.97 -10.56
CA THR A 190 7.02 11.73 -11.04
C THR A 190 5.95 11.82 -9.95
N ALA A 191 5.17 12.89 -9.95
CA ALA A 191 4.10 13.13 -8.99
C ALA A 191 2.99 13.95 -9.64
N SER A 192 1.75 13.75 -9.20
CA SER A 192 0.57 14.48 -9.71
C SER A 192 0.69 16.00 -9.59
N LYS A 193 1.42 16.47 -8.58
CA LYS A 193 1.85 17.87 -8.43
C LYS A 193 3.37 17.91 -8.56
N PRO A 194 3.93 18.04 -9.78
CA PRO A 194 5.37 18.04 -9.98
C PRO A 194 5.98 19.26 -9.27
N LYS A 195 7.05 19.02 -8.52
CA LYS A 195 7.89 20.06 -7.90
C LYS A 195 9.33 19.55 -7.94
N PRO A 196 10.32 20.44 -8.12
CA PRO A 196 11.72 20.08 -7.90
C PRO A 196 11.91 19.52 -6.49
N PHE A 197 12.88 18.62 -6.34
CA PHE A 197 13.31 18.17 -5.03
C PHE A 197 13.98 19.33 -4.27
N ASP A 198 13.57 19.54 -3.03
CA ASP A 198 14.13 20.55 -2.13
C ASP A 198 14.30 19.93 -0.73
N PRO A 199 15.54 19.71 -0.26
CA PRO A 199 15.79 19.09 1.04
C PRO A 199 15.32 19.94 2.23
N HIS A 200 14.97 21.21 2.02
CA HIS A 200 14.47 22.10 3.06
C HIS A 200 12.94 22.26 3.05
N SER A 201 12.24 21.64 2.10
CA SER A 201 10.78 21.72 2.02
C SER A 201 10.12 20.67 2.91
N ASP A 202 9.06 21.06 3.63
CA ASP A 202 8.17 20.17 4.40
C ASP A 202 7.69 18.96 3.58
N ARG A 203 7.55 19.12 2.25
CA ARG A 203 7.14 18.04 1.35
C ARG A 203 8.08 16.84 1.37
N PHE A 204 9.39 17.08 1.55
CA PHE A 204 10.44 16.07 1.46
C PHE A 204 11.07 15.74 2.82
N GLN A 205 10.44 16.17 3.93
CA GLN A 205 10.96 15.96 5.27
C GLN A 205 11.09 14.46 5.63
N THR A 206 10.20 13.60 5.12
CA THR A 206 10.26 12.14 5.37
C THR A 206 11.49 11.50 4.72
N PHE A 207 12.00 12.11 3.64
CA PHE A 207 13.22 11.67 2.98
C PHE A 207 14.47 12.12 3.75
N MET A 208 14.47 13.33 4.33
CA MET A 208 15.62 13.92 5.00
C MET A 208 15.72 13.49 6.47
N ASP A 209 16.33 12.33 6.73
CA ASP A 209 16.68 11.93 8.10
C ASP A 209 17.92 12.67 8.63
N ASP A 210 18.26 12.45 9.91
CA ASP A 210 19.41 13.09 10.57
C ASP A 210 20.73 12.86 9.81
N MET A 211 20.90 11.67 9.22
CA MET A 211 22.13 11.31 8.51
C MET A 211 22.23 12.02 7.16
N LEU A 212 21.14 12.04 6.39
CA LEU A 212 21.09 12.77 5.10
C LEU A 212 21.16 14.28 5.32
N SER A 213 20.54 14.79 6.38
CA SER A 213 20.60 16.20 6.76
C SER A 213 22.03 16.59 7.15
N ALA A 214 22.69 15.84 8.03
CA ALA A 214 24.08 16.10 8.40
C ALA A 214 25.04 16.01 7.18
N TYR A 215 24.80 15.05 6.28
CA TYR A 215 25.57 14.95 5.04
C TYR A 215 25.36 16.18 4.16
N HIS A 216 24.11 16.56 3.93
CA HIS A 216 23.74 17.72 3.13
C HIS A 216 24.33 19.02 3.72
N ASP A 217 24.23 19.21 5.03
CA ASP A 217 24.76 20.41 5.69
C ASP A 217 26.27 20.54 5.55
N LYS A 218 26.99 19.41 5.62
CA LYS A 218 28.43 19.35 5.44
C LYS A 218 28.87 19.51 3.99
N HIS A 219 28.19 18.86 3.05
CA HIS A 219 28.63 18.73 1.65
C HIS A 219 27.89 19.64 0.67
N LYS A 220 26.83 20.31 1.11
CA LYS A 220 25.91 21.15 0.30
C LYS A 220 25.31 20.41 -0.90
N LYS A 221 25.16 19.09 -0.77
CA LYS A 221 24.53 18.18 -1.72
C LYS A 221 24.19 16.86 -1.04
N LEU A 222 23.27 16.09 -1.63
CA LEU A 222 23.02 14.71 -1.25
C LEU A 222 24.11 13.77 -1.81
N PRO A 223 24.29 12.58 -1.20
CA PRO A 223 25.21 11.57 -1.73
C PRO A 223 24.73 10.96 -3.06
N VAL A 224 23.43 11.04 -3.33
CA VAL A 224 22.76 10.59 -4.56
C VAL A 224 21.84 11.72 -5.02
N GLU A 225 21.86 12.03 -6.31
CA GLU A 225 20.98 13.04 -6.90
C GLU A 225 19.52 12.56 -6.89
N VAL A 226 18.59 13.47 -6.53
CA VAL A 226 17.15 13.23 -6.53
C VAL A 226 16.48 14.26 -7.43
N GLU A 227 15.84 13.82 -8.50
CA GLU A 227 15.33 14.69 -9.56
C GLU A 227 13.85 14.41 -9.87
N ASN A 228 13.08 15.46 -10.11
CA ASN A 228 11.71 15.32 -10.61
C ASN A 228 11.73 15.26 -12.14
N ILE A 229 11.21 14.18 -12.72
CA ILE A 229 10.92 14.06 -14.15
C ILE A 229 9.38 13.96 -14.29
N PRO A 230 8.68 15.07 -14.60
CA PRO A 230 7.22 15.08 -14.61
C PRO A 230 6.59 14.09 -15.61
N ASP A 231 7.25 13.88 -16.74
CA ASP A 231 6.80 12.97 -17.80
C ASP A 231 7.13 11.51 -17.43
N LEU A 232 6.08 10.71 -17.19
CA LEU A 232 6.21 9.30 -16.79
C LEU A 232 6.96 8.47 -17.84
N ARG A 233 6.73 8.69 -19.13
CA ARG A 233 7.41 7.94 -20.20
C ARG A 233 8.90 8.25 -20.20
N LYS A 234 9.30 9.52 -20.10
CA LYS A 234 10.72 9.93 -20.00
C LYS A 234 11.38 9.32 -18.76
N MET A 235 10.71 9.41 -17.61
CA MET A 235 11.22 8.82 -16.37
C MET A 235 11.40 7.29 -16.49
N ALA A 236 10.42 6.60 -17.07
CA ALA A 236 10.45 5.15 -17.25
C ALA A 236 11.58 4.69 -18.21
N ALA A 237 11.87 5.47 -19.26
CA ALA A 237 13.00 5.19 -20.15
C ALA A 237 14.37 5.29 -19.46
N GLU A 238 14.47 6.13 -18.43
CA GLU A 238 15.71 6.35 -17.70
C GLU A 238 15.89 5.37 -16.52
N ALA A 239 14.79 4.85 -15.97
CA ALA A 239 14.77 3.94 -14.84
C ALA A 239 15.33 2.55 -15.20
N ASP A 240 16.20 2.03 -14.35
CA ASP A 240 16.56 0.61 -14.34
C ASP A 240 15.65 -0.19 -13.39
N ILE A 241 15.09 0.49 -12.38
CA ILE A 241 14.10 -0.06 -11.46
C ILE A 241 13.00 0.99 -11.32
N LEU A 242 11.78 0.67 -11.76
CA LEU A 242 10.61 1.53 -11.63
C LEU A 242 9.74 1.04 -10.48
N ILE A 243 9.66 1.82 -9.41
CA ILE A 243 8.87 1.50 -8.22
C ILE A 243 7.56 2.31 -8.25
N VAL A 244 6.43 1.62 -8.17
CA VAL A 244 5.08 2.20 -8.21
C VAL A 244 4.56 2.38 -6.79
N ILE A 245 4.48 3.64 -6.37
CA ILE A 245 4.01 4.07 -5.03
C ILE A 245 3.12 5.33 -5.20
N ALA A 246 2.07 5.18 -6.02
CA ALA A 246 1.09 6.23 -6.30
C ALA A 246 -0.29 5.88 -5.74
N ASN A 247 -1.09 6.89 -5.48
CA ASN A 247 -2.51 6.69 -5.17
C ASN A 247 -3.24 6.19 -6.42
N TYR A 248 -4.11 5.21 -6.23
CA TYR A 248 -5.00 4.76 -7.29
C TYR A 248 -6.19 5.72 -7.43
N THR A 249 -6.43 6.15 -8.66
CA THR A 249 -7.56 6.98 -9.09
C THR A 249 -7.93 6.58 -10.51
N LYS A 250 -9.06 7.08 -11.03
CA LYS A 250 -9.42 6.90 -12.44
C LYS A 250 -8.33 7.39 -13.41
N SER A 251 -7.54 8.40 -13.04
CA SER A 251 -6.49 8.96 -13.89
C SER A 251 -5.15 8.22 -13.78
N THR A 252 -4.96 7.39 -12.75
CA THR A 252 -3.75 6.57 -12.57
C THR A 252 -4.00 5.09 -12.85
N HIS A 253 -5.23 4.70 -13.15
CA HIS A 253 -5.57 3.38 -13.67
C HIS A 253 -4.76 3.07 -14.92
N HIS A 254 -4.03 1.95 -14.89
CA HIS A 254 -3.10 1.52 -15.94
C HIS A 254 -2.09 2.61 -16.34
N ALA A 255 -1.64 3.42 -15.37
CA ALA A 255 -0.58 4.39 -15.59
C ALA A 255 0.68 3.71 -16.14
N ILE A 256 0.98 2.50 -15.67
CA ILE A 256 1.99 1.62 -16.27
C ILE A 256 1.27 0.66 -17.24
N ASN A 257 1.14 1.10 -18.49
CA ASN A 257 0.56 0.32 -19.58
C ASN A 257 1.67 -0.21 -20.53
N ALA A 258 1.26 -0.92 -21.59
CA ALA A 258 2.16 -1.46 -22.61
C ALA A 258 3.12 -0.40 -23.20
N ASP A 259 2.62 0.82 -23.38
CA ASP A 259 3.37 1.95 -23.93
C ASP A 259 4.49 2.42 -23.00
N VAL A 260 4.25 2.46 -21.68
CA VAL A 260 5.27 2.77 -20.68
C VAL A 260 6.27 1.63 -20.57
N LEU A 261 5.80 0.39 -20.49
CA LEU A 261 6.65 -0.81 -20.38
C LEU A 261 7.59 -0.94 -21.59
N LYS A 262 7.08 -0.74 -22.81
CA LYS A 262 7.88 -0.74 -24.04
C LYS A 262 8.94 0.35 -24.08
N ASN A 263 8.70 1.47 -23.39
CA ASN A 263 9.64 2.59 -23.32
C ASN A 263 10.74 2.37 -22.27
N MET A 264 10.60 1.37 -21.39
CA MET A 264 11.63 1.00 -20.43
C MET A 264 12.81 0.27 -21.10
N LYS A 265 13.91 0.14 -20.37
CA LYS A 265 15.07 -0.65 -20.82
C LYS A 265 14.73 -2.14 -20.74
N LYS A 266 15.26 -2.93 -21.68
CA LYS A 266 15.18 -4.41 -21.62
C LYS A 266 15.71 -5.00 -20.30
N THR A 267 16.65 -4.32 -19.67
CA THR A 267 17.26 -4.73 -18.39
C THR A 267 16.51 -4.19 -17.16
N ALA A 268 15.39 -3.50 -17.35
CA ALA A 268 14.70 -2.82 -16.26
C ALA A 268 13.75 -3.75 -15.50
N TYR A 269 13.49 -3.40 -14.25
CA TYR A 269 12.54 -4.09 -13.38
C TYR A 269 11.40 -3.15 -12.98
N VAL A 270 10.19 -3.69 -12.79
CA VAL A 270 9.06 -2.97 -12.23
C VAL A 270 8.74 -3.53 -10.85
N VAL A 271 8.50 -2.66 -9.86
CA VAL A 271 8.10 -3.05 -8.51
C VAL A 271 6.81 -2.35 -8.13
N ASN A 272 5.79 -3.08 -7.65
CA ASN A 272 4.52 -2.49 -7.23
C ASN A 272 4.17 -2.86 -5.80
N VAL A 273 4.04 -1.85 -4.95
CA VAL A 273 3.60 -1.98 -3.54
C VAL A 273 2.43 -1.04 -3.22
N ALA A 274 1.74 -0.53 -4.26
CA ALA A 274 0.65 0.43 -4.10
C ALA A 274 -0.72 -0.21 -4.32
N ARG A 275 -1.12 -0.36 -5.59
CA ARG A 275 -2.39 -0.97 -6.00
C ARG A 275 -2.17 -1.73 -7.30
N GLY A 276 -2.81 -2.90 -7.43
CA GLY A 276 -2.75 -3.72 -8.64
C GLY A 276 -3.07 -2.92 -9.90
N PRO A 277 -4.23 -2.25 -9.99
CA PRO A 277 -4.67 -1.55 -11.20
C PRO A 277 -3.88 -0.29 -11.61
N LEU A 278 -2.77 0.03 -10.94
CA LEU A 278 -1.82 1.03 -11.45
C LEU A 278 -0.98 0.47 -12.61
N ILE A 279 -0.87 -0.86 -12.69
CA ILE A 279 -0.20 -1.57 -13.78
C ILE A 279 -1.26 -2.38 -14.52
N ASP A 280 -1.28 -2.25 -15.84
CA ASP A 280 -2.04 -3.15 -16.71
C ASP A 280 -1.40 -4.54 -16.65
N THR A 281 -2.08 -5.49 -16.01
CA THR A 281 -1.52 -6.83 -15.74
C THR A 281 -1.24 -7.59 -17.03
N ASP A 282 -2.12 -7.49 -18.03
CA ASP A 282 -1.96 -8.19 -19.30
C ASP A 282 -0.79 -7.62 -20.08
N ALA A 283 -0.64 -6.29 -20.10
CA ALA A 283 0.53 -5.64 -20.70
C ALA A 283 1.84 -6.01 -19.99
N LEU A 284 1.83 -6.14 -18.65
CA LEU A 284 3.00 -6.58 -17.89
C LEU A 284 3.40 -8.01 -18.26
N VAL A 285 2.43 -8.93 -18.32
CA VAL A 285 2.67 -10.33 -18.73
C VAL A 285 3.26 -10.36 -20.15
N ASP A 286 2.69 -9.62 -21.09
CA ASP A 286 3.19 -9.56 -22.47
C ASP A 286 4.63 -9.03 -22.54
N ALA A 287 4.92 -7.94 -21.81
CA ALA A 287 6.25 -7.34 -21.77
C ALA A 287 7.30 -8.31 -21.20
N LEU A 288 6.96 -9.10 -20.18
CA LEU A 288 7.85 -10.08 -19.56
C LEU A 288 8.08 -11.32 -20.45
N LYS A 289 7.03 -11.81 -21.12
CA LYS A 289 7.13 -12.94 -22.06
C LYS A 289 7.96 -12.61 -23.29
N HIS A 290 7.95 -11.35 -23.72
CA HIS A 290 8.69 -10.87 -24.88
C HIS A 290 10.03 -10.19 -24.53
N ASP A 291 10.55 -10.36 -23.31
CA ASP A 291 11.84 -9.79 -22.86
C ASP A 291 11.96 -8.27 -23.09
N GLN A 292 10.84 -7.54 -23.00
CA GLN A 292 10.82 -6.08 -23.08
C GLN A 292 11.31 -5.45 -21.79
N ILE A 293 11.15 -6.14 -20.66
CA ILE A 293 11.72 -5.83 -19.34
C ILE A 293 12.24 -7.12 -18.68
N ALA A 294 13.13 -6.99 -17.71
CA ALA A 294 13.86 -8.12 -17.11
C ALA A 294 13.09 -8.84 -16.00
N GLY A 295 12.15 -8.18 -15.33
CA GLY A 295 11.39 -8.81 -14.25
C GLY A 295 10.44 -7.87 -13.51
N ALA A 296 9.62 -8.45 -12.64
CA ALA A 296 8.63 -7.73 -11.84
C ALA A 296 8.54 -8.23 -10.40
N GLY A 297 8.53 -7.31 -9.44
CA GLY A 297 8.33 -7.59 -8.02
C GLY A 297 7.02 -6.98 -7.54
N LEU A 298 6.03 -7.81 -7.22
CA LEU A 298 4.67 -7.37 -6.98
C LEU A 298 4.26 -7.75 -5.55
N ASP A 299 3.83 -6.78 -4.76
CA ASP A 299 3.05 -7.07 -3.54
C ASP A 299 1.55 -7.05 -3.83
N VAL A 300 1.16 -6.40 -4.92
CA VAL A 300 -0.22 -6.21 -5.33
C VAL A 300 -0.36 -6.41 -6.84
N ILE A 301 -1.51 -6.93 -7.27
CA ILE A 301 -1.84 -7.23 -8.67
C ILE A 301 -3.35 -7.11 -8.89
N GLU A 302 -3.77 -6.82 -10.12
CA GLU A 302 -5.20 -6.80 -10.46
C GLU A 302 -5.84 -8.17 -10.26
N GLY A 303 -7.08 -8.18 -9.75
CA GLY A 303 -7.81 -9.42 -9.48
C GLY A 303 -7.51 -10.04 -8.11
N GLU A 304 -6.61 -9.47 -7.30
CA GLU A 304 -6.38 -9.94 -5.93
C GLU A 304 -7.69 -9.93 -5.10
N PRO A 305 -7.90 -10.91 -4.20
CA PRO A 305 -7.01 -12.03 -3.87
C PRO A 305 -7.17 -13.27 -4.78
N ASN A 306 -7.96 -13.20 -5.86
CA ASN A 306 -8.32 -14.35 -6.70
C ASN A 306 -7.24 -14.68 -7.74
N ILE A 307 -5.97 -14.74 -7.31
CA ILE A 307 -4.85 -15.12 -8.15
C ILE A 307 -4.60 -16.61 -7.98
N THR A 308 -5.00 -17.39 -8.97
CA THR A 308 -4.89 -18.85 -8.99
C THR A 308 -3.63 -19.31 -9.71
N PRO A 309 -3.19 -20.58 -9.53
CA PRO A 309 -1.96 -21.08 -10.16
C PRO A 309 -1.93 -21.03 -11.70
N ASP A 310 -3.09 -20.95 -12.37
CA ASP A 310 -3.24 -20.82 -13.82
C ASP A 310 -3.19 -19.35 -14.30
N HIS A 311 -3.10 -18.38 -13.39
CA HIS A 311 -2.96 -16.97 -13.75
C HIS A 311 -1.68 -16.74 -14.57
N ALA A 312 -1.79 -16.01 -15.68
CA ALA A 312 -0.70 -15.87 -16.66
C ALA A 312 0.60 -15.28 -16.09
N ILE A 313 0.53 -14.47 -15.03
CA ILE A 313 1.70 -13.92 -14.33
C ILE A 313 2.53 -14.98 -13.58
N LEU A 314 1.93 -16.14 -13.26
CA LEU A 314 2.53 -17.26 -12.54
C LEU A 314 2.94 -18.40 -13.49
N SER A 315 2.89 -18.19 -14.81
CA SER A 315 3.22 -19.22 -15.77
C SER A 315 4.70 -19.63 -15.68
N GLU A 316 5.00 -20.87 -16.09
CA GLU A 316 6.30 -21.48 -15.89
C GLU A 316 7.46 -20.71 -16.53
N ASP A 317 7.20 -20.08 -17.68
CA ASP A 317 8.12 -19.21 -18.43
C ASP A 317 8.42 -17.86 -17.76
N LEU A 318 7.71 -17.51 -16.68
CA LEU A 318 7.93 -16.29 -15.90
C LEU A 318 8.48 -16.54 -14.49
N ASN A 319 8.67 -17.81 -14.11
CA ASN A 319 9.06 -18.24 -12.76
C ASN A 319 10.41 -17.68 -12.26
N ASP A 320 11.28 -17.23 -13.17
CA ASP A 320 12.58 -16.63 -12.91
C ASP A 320 12.60 -15.10 -13.02
N LYS A 321 11.50 -14.51 -13.52
CA LYS A 321 11.34 -13.06 -13.76
C LYS A 321 10.39 -12.40 -12.76
N VAL A 322 9.46 -13.15 -12.17
CA VAL A 322 8.40 -12.60 -11.31
C VAL A 322 8.54 -13.06 -9.87
N VAL A 323 8.36 -12.12 -8.95
CA VAL A 323 8.05 -12.39 -7.54
C VAL A 323 6.72 -11.74 -7.23
N LEU A 324 5.78 -12.52 -6.69
CA LEU A 324 4.48 -12.05 -6.24
C LEU A 324 4.29 -12.39 -4.75
N LEU A 325 3.98 -11.39 -3.94
CA LEU A 325 3.61 -11.52 -2.53
C LEU A 325 2.10 -11.25 -2.38
N PRO A 326 1.44 -11.84 -1.36
CA PRO A 326 -0.01 -11.72 -1.20
C PRO A 326 -0.40 -10.47 -0.39
N HIS A 327 -0.05 -9.28 -0.88
CA HIS A 327 -0.41 -7.99 -0.28
C HIS A 327 0.02 -7.87 1.20
N ILE A 328 1.32 -8.07 1.44
CA ILE A 328 1.93 -8.05 2.77
C ILE A 328 2.72 -6.77 3.07
N GLY A 329 2.59 -5.72 2.25
CA GLY A 329 3.34 -4.47 2.36
C GLY A 329 3.44 -3.90 3.77
N SER A 330 2.34 -3.90 4.52
CA SER A 330 2.29 -3.40 5.91
C SER A 330 2.28 -4.51 6.98
N ALA A 331 2.66 -5.74 6.64
CA ALA A 331 2.53 -6.91 7.52
C ALA A 331 3.65 -7.03 8.57
N THR A 332 3.91 -5.94 9.30
CA THR A 332 4.68 -5.97 10.55
C THR A 332 3.75 -5.79 11.74
N TYR A 333 4.13 -6.29 12.92
CA TYR A 333 3.32 -6.10 14.13
C TYR A 333 3.16 -4.62 14.45
N GLU A 334 4.22 -3.83 14.31
CA GLU A 334 4.25 -2.40 14.58
C GLU A 334 3.27 -1.65 13.65
N ALA A 335 3.31 -1.93 12.34
CA ALA A 335 2.42 -1.27 11.39
C ALA A 335 0.97 -1.68 11.63
N ARG A 336 0.68 -2.97 11.81
CA ARG A 336 -0.70 -3.44 12.06
C ARG A 336 -1.26 -2.90 13.38
N GLN A 337 -0.45 -2.82 14.43
CA GLN A 337 -0.87 -2.23 15.70
C GLN A 337 -1.09 -0.71 15.59
N GLY A 338 -0.18 0.01 14.93
CA GLY A 338 -0.32 1.44 14.69
C GLY A 338 -1.56 1.77 13.85
N MET A 339 -1.83 0.99 12.80
CA MET A 339 -3.03 1.13 11.98
C MET A 339 -4.30 0.86 12.79
N ALA A 340 -4.34 -0.22 13.57
CA ALA A 340 -5.50 -0.54 14.39
C ALA A 340 -5.78 0.58 15.40
N ARG A 341 -4.75 1.00 16.14
CA ARG A 341 -4.83 2.11 17.10
C ARG A 341 -5.39 3.37 16.44
N LEU A 342 -4.84 3.78 15.30
CA LEU A 342 -5.27 5.00 14.61
C LEU A 342 -6.71 4.88 14.08
N ALA A 343 -7.09 3.73 13.53
CA ALA A 343 -8.45 3.47 13.06
C ALA A 343 -9.48 3.51 14.21
N GLU A 344 -9.17 2.93 15.37
CA GLU A 344 -10.00 2.98 16.57
C GLU A 344 -10.12 4.42 17.11
N LEU A 345 -9.02 5.17 17.14
CA LEU A 345 -9.01 6.56 17.60
C LEU A 345 -9.81 7.49 16.69
N ASN A 346 -9.70 7.34 15.37
CA ASN A 346 -10.53 8.07 14.40
C ASN A 346 -12.02 7.78 14.64
N LEU A 347 -12.36 6.52 14.86
CA LEU A 347 -13.74 6.10 15.10
C LEU A 347 -14.29 6.70 16.40
N LEU A 348 -13.55 6.57 17.50
CA LEU A 348 -13.95 7.16 18.79
C LEU A 348 -14.00 8.69 18.72
N GLY A 349 -13.10 9.33 17.98
CA GLY A 349 -13.10 10.78 17.75
C GLY A 349 -14.32 11.24 16.97
N GLY A 350 -14.70 10.50 15.92
CA GLY A 350 -15.93 10.72 15.17
C GLY A 350 -17.20 10.56 16.00
N LEU A 351 -17.15 9.81 17.09
CA LEU A 351 -18.24 9.65 18.07
C LEU A 351 -18.15 10.60 19.26
N HIS A 352 -17.12 11.45 19.37
CA HIS A 352 -16.85 12.28 20.54
C HIS A 352 -16.62 11.48 21.83
N LEU A 353 -15.96 10.31 21.73
CA LEU A 353 -15.75 9.36 22.83
C LEU A 353 -14.28 9.10 23.18
N ARG A 354 -13.32 9.85 22.60
CA ARG A 354 -11.89 9.67 22.94
C ARG A 354 -11.60 10.01 24.40
N GLU A 355 -10.59 9.32 24.94
CA GLU A 355 -10.09 9.52 26.30
C GLU A 355 -8.62 9.98 26.33
N ASP A 356 -7.88 9.89 25.22
CA ASP A 356 -6.46 10.22 25.13
C ASP A 356 -6.18 11.66 24.64
N GLY A 357 -7.18 12.54 24.78
CA GLY A 357 -7.13 13.92 24.31
C GLY A 357 -8.54 14.53 24.21
N PRO A 358 -8.73 15.59 23.41
CA PRO A 358 -10.06 16.10 23.09
C PRO A 358 -10.96 15.00 22.55
N ALA A 359 -12.18 14.92 23.07
CA ALA A 359 -13.11 13.82 22.79
C ALA A 359 -13.41 13.68 21.29
N ASP A 360 -13.38 14.79 20.55
CA ASP A 360 -13.67 14.97 19.13
C ASP A 360 -12.43 14.89 18.22
N LYS A 361 -11.24 14.69 18.80
CA LYS A 361 -9.98 14.68 18.05
C LYS A 361 -9.99 13.59 16.99
N PHE A 362 -9.78 13.97 15.75
CA PHE A 362 -9.74 13.06 14.60
C PHE A 362 -8.36 13.13 13.95
N ASP A 363 -7.52 12.13 14.22
CA ASP A 363 -6.07 12.21 13.91
C ASP A 363 -5.77 12.14 12.40
N ALA A 364 -6.64 11.49 11.63
CA ALA A 364 -6.45 11.34 10.19
C ALA A 364 -7.79 11.37 9.45
N GLU A 365 -8.32 12.56 9.21
CA GLU A 365 -9.57 12.79 8.47
C GLU A 365 -9.28 13.14 7.00
N ILE A 366 -9.92 12.44 6.05
CA ILE A 366 -9.77 12.71 4.61
C ILE A 366 -10.74 13.80 4.14
N ALA A 367 -11.94 13.79 4.71
CA ALA A 367 -13.00 14.75 4.45
C ALA A 367 -13.98 14.73 5.64
N GLY A 368 -14.19 15.90 6.26
CA GLY A 368 -15.34 16.15 7.12
C GLY A 368 -16.36 17.00 6.36
N PRO A 369 -17.65 16.97 6.76
CA PRO A 369 -18.60 17.99 6.28
C PRO A 369 -18.03 19.38 6.62
N LYS A 370 -17.94 20.25 5.62
CA LYS A 370 -17.48 21.64 5.78
C LYS A 370 -18.49 22.48 6.54
#